data_AF-W2YYZ1-F1
#
_entry.id   AF-W2YYZ1-F1
#
_cell.length_a   1.000
_cell.length_b   1.000
_cell.length_c   1.000
_cell.angle_alpha   90.00
_cell.angle_beta   90.00
_cell.angle_gamma   90.00
#
_symmetry.space_group_name_H-M   'P 1'
#
loop_
_entity.id
_entity.type
_entity.pdbx_description
1 polymer ?
#
loop_
_entity_poly.entity_id
_entity_poly.type
_entity_poly.pdbx_seq_one_letter_code
_entity_poly.pdbx_strand_id
1 'polypeptide(L)'
;MRQVPSGPPPVFVNWKQQMLLATDQIGIRDVTLPPNDVWRMVRDQFLDDDNVIVKGATKTQVLGRLYRTSTKHFGHDIFGRLEMEPLCDVKISAGLMFFQFHYAYYEDEVLHRIIKWAHPQLMDRIKQRQCSIFIDATYRCVPIRFYQLVILMLYDPISDLYLPI
;
A
#
# COMPACT_ATOMS: atom_id res chain seq x y z
N MET A 1 -51.65 24.22 -14.76
CA MET A 1 -50.32 24.77 -15.08
C MET A 1 -49.38 24.44 -13.92
N ARG A 2 -48.39 23.56 -14.12
CA ARG A 2 -47.35 23.31 -13.10
C ARG A 2 -46.38 24.48 -13.12
N GLN A 3 -46.20 25.15 -11.99
CA GLN A 3 -45.18 26.18 -11.86
C GLN A 3 -43.81 25.53 -12.01
N VAL A 4 -43.01 26.05 -12.96
CA VAL A 4 -41.60 25.72 -13.10
C VAL A 4 -40.86 26.49 -12.01
N PRO A 5 -40.08 25.83 -11.14
CA PRO A 5 -39.28 26.54 -10.14
C PRO A 5 -38.27 27.44 -10.86
N SER A 6 -38.38 28.75 -10.68
CA SER A 6 -37.43 29.75 -11.17
C SER A 6 -36.21 29.82 -10.24
N GLY A 7 -35.44 28.74 -10.21
CA GLY A 7 -34.08 28.76 -9.67
C GLY A 7 -33.08 29.23 -10.74
N PRO A 8 -31.88 29.71 -10.37
CA PRO A 8 -30.81 29.95 -11.33
C PRO A 8 -30.57 28.66 -12.14
N PRO A 9 -30.28 28.77 -13.46
CA PRO A 9 -30.05 27.60 -14.29
C PRO A 9 -28.94 26.74 -13.67
N PRO A 10 -29.12 25.40 -13.60
CA PRO A 10 -28.14 24.53 -13.00
C PRO A 10 -26.80 24.73 -13.71
N VAL A 11 -25.78 25.11 -12.94
CA VAL A 11 -24.44 25.29 -13.46
C VAL A 11 -23.93 23.93 -13.90
N PHE A 12 -23.59 23.79 -15.18
CA PHE A 12 -23.02 22.55 -15.70
C PHE A 12 -21.50 22.58 -15.53
N VAL A 13 -20.97 21.64 -14.75
CA VAL A 13 -19.53 21.56 -14.48
C VAL A 13 -19.00 20.21 -14.90
N ASN A 14 -17.88 20.20 -15.61
CA ASN A 14 -17.20 18.97 -16.02
C ASN A 14 -15.94 18.77 -15.17
N TRP A 15 -16.05 17.91 -14.16
CA TRP A 15 -14.96 17.58 -13.24
C TRP A 15 -14.13 16.38 -13.65
N LYS A 16 -14.41 15.76 -14.81
CA LYS A 16 -13.79 14.50 -15.21
C LYS A 16 -12.27 14.52 -15.11
N GLN A 17 -11.60 15.57 -15.62
CA GLN A 17 -10.14 15.63 -15.63
C GLN A 17 -9.57 15.81 -14.21
N GLN A 18 -10.23 16.63 -13.40
CA GLN A 18 -9.84 16.96 -12.03
C GLN A 18 -10.01 15.75 -11.12
N MET A 19 -11.08 14.96 -11.31
CA MET A 19 -11.25 13.68 -10.64
C MET A 19 -10.11 12.71 -10.95
N LEU A 20 -9.65 12.65 -12.21
CA LEU A 20 -8.52 11.80 -12.60
C LEU A 20 -7.19 12.29 -11.99
N LEU A 21 -6.97 13.60 -11.92
CA LEU A 21 -5.78 14.18 -11.28
C LEU A 21 -5.78 13.92 -9.76
N ALA A 22 -6.92 14.09 -9.09
CA ALA A 22 -7.08 13.76 -7.68
C ALA A 22 -6.84 12.27 -7.42
N THR A 23 -7.32 11.40 -8.32
CA THR A 23 -7.05 9.96 -8.27
C THR A 23 -5.55 9.66 -8.32
N ASP A 24 -4.80 10.36 -9.19
CA ASP A 24 -3.35 10.20 -9.29
C ASP A 24 -2.65 10.62 -8.00
N GLN A 25 -3.04 11.77 -7.44
CA GLN A 25 -2.47 12.28 -6.19
C GLN A 25 -2.74 11.34 -5.02
N ILE A 26 -3.97 10.85 -4.85
CA ILE A 26 -4.33 9.91 -3.79
C ILE A 26 -3.55 8.61 -3.97
N GLY A 27 -3.54 8.04 -5.18
CA GLY A 27 -2.90 6.77 -5.47
C GLY A 27 -1.37 6.76 -5.35
N ILE A 28 -0.72 7.92 -5.48
CA ILE A 28 0.73 8.08 -5.23
C ILE A 28 0.98 8.34 -3.75
N ARG A 29 0.16 9.16 -3.10
CA ARG A 29 0.36 9.56 -1.70
C ARG A 29 0.09 8.43 -0.71
N ASP A 30 -0.95 7.64 -0.94
CA ASP A 30 -1.33 6.53 -0.06
C ASP A 30 -1.73 5.30 -0.86
N VAL A 31 -0.75 4.42 -1.04
CA VAL A 31 -0.88 3.16 -1.76
C VAL A 31 -1.61 2.07 -0.97
N THR A 32 -1.88 2.30 0.32
CA THR A 32 -2.53 1.32 1.20
C THR A 32 -4.06 1.40 1.12
N LEU A 33 -4.59 2.49 0.56
CA LEU A 33 -6.02 2.70 0.44
C LEU A 33 -6.69 1.64 -0.45
N PRO A 34 -7.78 1.02 0.03
CA PRO A 34 -8.59 0.16 -0.83
C PRO A 34 -9.12 0.95 -2.04
N PRO A 35 -9.13 0.37 -3.26
CA PRO A 35 -9.58 1.07 -4.46
C PRO A 35 -10.99 1.68 -4.35
N ASN A 36 -11.89 1.00 -3.61
CA ASN A 36 -13.24 1.50 -3.36
C ASN A 36 -13.26 2.75 -2.47
N ASP A 37 -12.30 2.89 -1.55
CA ASP A 37 -12.20 4.05 -0.68
C ASP A 37 -11.62 5.24 -1.45
N VAL A 38 -10.64 5.00 -2.33
CA VAL A 38 -10.17 6.04 -3.28
C VAL A 38 -11.34 6.55 -4.14
N TRP A 39 -12.18 5.65 -4.68
CA TRP A 39 -13.38 6.07 -5.41
C TRP A 39 -14.32 6.92 -4.55
N ARG A 40 -14.57 6.51 -3.30
CA ARG A 40 -15.44 7.23 -2.37
C ARG A 40 -14.92 8.63 -2.09
N MET A 41 -13.63 8.75 -1.78
CA MET A 41 -12.96 10.03 -1.55
C MET A 41 -13.07 10.96 -2.77
N VAL A 42 -12.81 10.46 -3.98
CA VAL A 42 -12.94 11.27 -5.21
C VAL A 42 -14.40 11.62 -5.50
N ARG A 43 -15.35 10.71 -5.27
CA ARG A 43 -16.78 11.00 -5.42
C ARG A 43 -17.21 12.10 -4.46
N ASP A 44 -16.92 11.95 -3.18
CA ASP A 44 -17.34 12.88 -2.13
C ASP A 44 -16.66 14.24 -2.27
N GLN A 45 -15.45 14.29 -2.84
CA GLN A 45 -14.77 15.56 -3.12
C GLN A 45 -15.42 16.37 -4.26
N PHE A 46 -15.98 15.72 -5.28
CA PHE A 46 -16.37 16.39 -6.55
C PHE A 46 -17.86 16.29 -6.89
N LEU A 47 -18.62 15.39 -6.24
CA LEU A 47 -20.01 15.06 -6.57
C LEU A 47 -20.98 15.21 -5.39
N ASP A 48 -20.56 15.86 -4.30
CA ASP A 48 -21.36 15.98 -3.06
C ASP A 48 -22.35 17.18 -3.08
N ASP A 49 -22.27 18.05 -4.09
CA ASP A 49 -23.18 19.20 -4.24
C ASP A 49 -24.39 18.87 -5.12
N ASP A 50 -25.54 18.64 -4.48
CA ASP A 50 -26.82 18.34 -5.14
C ASP A 50 -27.38 19.51 -5.99
N ASN A 51 -26.82 20.72 -5.87
CA ASN A 51 -27.30 21.90 -6.61
C ASN A 51 -26.65 22.06 -8.00
N VAL A 52 -25.70 21.20 -8.36
CA VAL A 52 -24.89 21.33 -9.58
C VAL A 52 -25.02 20.08 -10.43
N ILE A 53 -25.28 20.24 -11.72
CA ILE A 53 -25.25 19.12 -12.66
C ILE A 53 -23.79 18.87 -13.05
N VAL A 54 -23.21 17.82 -12.48
CA VAL A 54 -21.80 17.47 -12.71
C VAL A 54 -21.65 16.35 -13.75
N LYS A 55 -20.77 16.57 -14.73
CA LYS A 55 -20.21 15.50 -15.57
C LYS A 55 -18.87 15.05 -14.99
N GLY A 56 -18.88 13.90 -14.32
CA GLY A 56 -17.71 13.32 -13.66
C GLY A 56 -17.06 12.14 -14.40
N ALA A 57 -15.94 11.66 -13.85
CA ALA A 57 -15.37 10.37 -14.21
C ALA A 57 -16.20 9.23 -13.59
N THR A 58 -16.38 8.13 -14.32
CA THR A 58 -17.05 6.95 -13.78
C THR A 58 -16.14 6.20 -12.80
N LYS A 59 -16.72 5.39 -11.91
CA LYS A 59 -15.95 4.51 -11.02
C LYS A 59 -14.90 3.69 -11.79
N THR A 60 -15.29 3.06 -12.90
CA THR A 60 -14.37 2.27 -13.74
C THR A 60 -13.22 3.13 -14.31
N GLN A 61 -13.49 4.37 -14.69
CA GLN A 61 -12.44 5.28 -15.18
C GLN A 61 -11.46 5.66 -14.06
N VAL A 62 -11.98 5.94 -12.85
CA VAL A 62 -11.18 6.23 -11.66
C VAL A 62 -10.32 5.03 -11.28
N LEU A 63 -10.91 3.85 -11.09
CA LEU A 63 -10.15 2.64 -10.72
C LEU A 63 -9.13 2.26 -11.80
N GLY A 64 -9.52 2.34 -13.08
CA GLY A 64 -8.60 2.10 -14.17
C GLY A 64 -7.44 3.10 -14.22
N ARG A 65 -7.68 4.37 -13.87
CA ARG A 65 -6.63 5.39 -13.75
C ARG A 65 -5.73 5.09 -12.57
N LEU A 66 -6.30 4.78 -11.40
CA LEU A 66 -5.57 4.40 -10.20
C LEU A 66 -4.57 3.27 -10.50
N TYR A 67 -5.03 2.15 -11.07
CA TYR A 67 -4.13 1.04 -11.41
C TYR A 67 -3.04 1.44 -12.40
N ARG A 68 -3.37 2.17 -13.46
CA ARG A 68 -2.36 2.63 -14.44
C ARG A 68 -1.33 3.55 -13.82
N THR A 69 -1.76 4.49 -12.98
CA THR A 69 -0.86 5.43 -12.30
C THR A 69 0.01 4.69 -11.29
N SER A 70 -0.55 3.76 -10.51
CA SER A 70 0.22 2.92 -9.61
C SER A 70 1.26 2.07 -10.36
N THR A 71 0.89 1.40 -11.45
CA THR A 71 1.83 0.60 -12.25
C THR A 71 2.90 1.46 -12.91
N LYS A 72 2.54 2.67 -13.38
CA LYS A 72 3.50 3.59 -13.99
C LYS A 72 4.48 4.16 -12.96
N HIS A 73 4.01 4.46 -11.76
CA HIS A 73 4.81 5.11 -10.73
C HIS A 73 5.67 4.09 -9.97
N PHE A 74 5.09 2.98 -9.53
CA PHE A 74 5.77 1.99 -8.69
C PHE A 74 6.29 0.76 -9.47
N GLY A 75 5.99 0.68 -10.77
CA GLY A 75 6.34 -0.47 -11.60
C GLY A 75 5.32 -1.62 -11.51
N HIS A 76 5.50 -2.61 -12.40
CA HIS A 76 4.66 -3.80 -12.46
C HIS A 76 5.15 -4.90 -11.51
N ASP A 77 6.41 -4.84 -11.07
CA ASP A 77 6.97 -5.83 -10.17
C ASP A 77 6.61 -5.51 -8.72
N ILE A 78 5.91 -6.44 -8.06
CA ILE A 78 5.44 -6.24 -6.68
C ILE A 78 6.60 -6.02 -5.70
N PHE A 79 7.78 -6.58 -5.96
CA PHE A 79 8.95 -6.37 -5.11
C PHE A 79 9.55 -5.00 -5.32
N GLY A 80 9.75 -4.57 -6.58
CA GLY A 80 10.11 -3.19 -6.87
C GLY A 80 9.16 -2.16 -6.25
N ARG A 81 7.86 -2.47 -6.16
CA ARG A 81 6.89 -1.62 -5.45
C ARG A 81 7.16 -1.53 -3.94
N LEU A 82 7.51 -2.64 -3.29
CA LEU A 82 7.84 -2.67 -1.85
C LEU A 82 9.15 -1.92 -1.56
N GLU A 83 10.03 -1.80 -2.54
CA GLU A 83 11.33 -1.10 -2.43
C GLU A 83 11.21 0.43 -2.57
N MET A 84 10.05 0.95 -2.97
CA MET A 84 9.80 2.38 -3.14
C MET A 84 9.07 3.01 -1.96
N GLU A 85 9.33 4.29 -1.70
CA GLU A 85 8.53 5.07 -0.74
C GLU A 85 7.05 5.09 -1.15
N PRO A 86 6.09 5.00 -0.20
CA PRO A 86 6.28 4.87 1.24
C PRO A 86 6.43 3.42 1.73
N LEU A 87 6.37 2.41 0.85
CA LEU A 87 6.33 0.99 1.24
C LEU A 87 7.64 0.47 1.82
N CYS A 88 8.77 1.06 1.42
CA CYS A 88 10.08 0.65 1.91
C CYS A 88 10.40 1.17 3.32
N ASP A 89 9.74 2.23 3.79
CA ASP A 89 9.99 2.85 5.09
C ASP A 89 8.83 2.67 6.06
N VAL A 90 8.94 1.61 6.86
CA VAL A 90 7.96 1.23 7.88
C VAL A 90 8.21 1.88 9.23
N LYS A 91 9.41 2.43 9.48
CA LYS A 91 9.65 3.13 10.76
C LYS A 91 8.87 4.44 10.83
N ILE A 92 8.59 5.06 9.68
CA ILE A 92 7.92 6.36 9.59
C ILE A 92 6.46 6.22 9.12
N SER A 93 6.11 5.15 8.40
CA SER A 93 4.76 4.93 7.87
C SER A 93 3.82 4.34 8.93
N ALA A 94 2.99 5.19 9.56
CA ALA A 94 2.05 4.83 10.63
C ALA A 94 1.01 3.73 10.31
N GLY A 95 0.95 3.22 9.08
CA GLY A 95 0.02 2.17 8.64
C GLY A 95 0.66 0.85 8.18
N LEU A 96 1.99 0.80 8.01
CA LEU A 96 2.67 -0.43 7.59
C LEU A 96 3.20 -1.14 8.83
N MET A 97 2.58 -2.23 9.25
CA MET A 97 2.86 -2.80 10.58
C MET A 97 3.99 -3.83 10.61
N PHE A 98 4.53 -4.25 9.45
CA PHE A 98 5.38 -5.46 9.40
C PHE A 98 6.60 -5.44 8.47
N PHE A 99 6.61 -4.75 7.32
CA PHE A 99 7.81 -4.78 6.45
C PHE A 99 8.96 -4.04 7.15
N GLN A 100 10.16 -4.58 7.28
CA GLN A 100 11.19 -3.90 8.08
C GLN A 100 12.52 -3.73 7.39
N PHE A 101 12.82 -4.61 6.44
CA PHE A 101 14.12 -4.66 5.83
C PHE A 101 14.03 -5.30 4.46
N HIS A 102 14.68 -4.65 3.51
CA HIS A 102 14.95 -5.18 2.20
C HIS A 102 16.43 -5.00 1.90
N TYR A 103 17.03 -6.06 1.38
CA TYR A 103 18.40 -6.05 0.91
C TYR A 103 18.48 -6.83 -0.40
N ALA A 104 19.02 -6.18 -1.42
CA ALA A 104 19.28 -6.79 -2.71
C ALA A 104 20.79 -6.81 -2.95
N TYR A 105 21.29 -7.94 -3.44
CA TYR A 105 22.69 -8.12 -3.80
C TYR A 105 22.79 -8.97 -5.06
N TYR A 106 23.89 -8.77 -5.79
CA TYR A 106 24.21 -9.62 -6.94
C TYR A 106 25.11 -10.76 -6.49
N GLU A 107 24.77 -11.97 -6.92
CA GLU A 107 25.67 -13.12 -6.93
C GLU A 107 25.82 -13.52 -8.39
N ASP A 108 27.04 -13.33 -8.92
CA ASP A 108 27.31 -13.33 -10.36
C ASP A 108 26.37 -12.36 -11.13
N GLU A 109 25.59 -12.86 -12.08
CA GLU A 109 24.62 -12.10 -12.89
C GLU A 109 23.18 -12.20 -12.34
N VAL A 110 23.01 -12.79 -11.15
CA VAL A 110 21.70 -13.05 -10.54
C VAL A 110 21.45 -12.05 -9.41
N LEU A 111 20.34 -11.31 -9.50
CA LEU A 111 19.90 -10.41 -8.45
C LEU A 111 19.12 -11.20 -7.37
N HIS A 112 19.72 -11.34 -6.20
CA HIS A 112 19.09 -11.92 -5.02
C HIS A 112 18.41 -10.85 -4.18
N ARG A 113 17.27 -11.22 -3.56
CA ARG A 113 16.50 -10.35 -2.67
C ARG A 113 16.24 -11.05 -1.35
N ILE A 114 16.49 -10.33 -0.27
CA ILE A 114 16.08 -10.70 1.08
C ILE A 114 15.07 -9.66 1.54
N ILE A 115 13.85 -10.11 1.80
CA ILE A 115 12.79 -9.29 2.38
C ILE A 115 12.47 -9.85 3.75
N LYS A 116 12.47 -8.99 4.77
CA LYS A 116 12.11 -9.33 6.13
C LYS A 116 10.90 -8.55 6.56
N TRP A 117 9.94 -9.28 7.09
CA TRP A 117 8.82 -8.74 7.86
C TRP A 117 9.01 -9.11 9.32
N ALA A 118 8.77 -8.17 10.21
CA ALA A 118 8.74 -8.40 11.65
C ALA A 118 7.91 -7.31 12.33
N HIS A 119 7.33 -7.62 13.48
CA HIS A 119 6.68 -6.59 14.27
C HIS A 119 7.74 -5.68 14.95
N PRO A 120 7.61 -4.33 14.92
CA PRO A 120 8.61 -3.41 15.49
C PRO A 120 9.00 -3.74 16.93
N GLN A 121 8.02 -4.06 17.77
CA GLN A 121 8.27 -4.42 19.17
C GLN A 121 9.07 -5.73 19.34
N LEU A 122 8.98 -6.68 18.40
CA LEU A 122 9.77 -7.92 18.44
C LEU A 122 11.20 -7.67 17.96
N MET A 123 11.37 -6.78 16.99
CA MET A 123 12.68 -6.38 16.50
C MET A 123 13.51 -5.60 17.52
N ASP A 124 12.86 -4.84 18.40
CA ASP A 124 13.54 -4.19 19.52
C ASP A 124 14.05 -5.20 20.57
N ARG A 125 13.39 -6.36 20.70
CA ARG A 125 13.88 -7.44 21.58
C ARG A 125 15.18 -8.03 21.08
N ILE A 126 15.36 -8.21 19.76
CA ILE A 126 16.62 -8.71 19.17
C ILE A 126 17.81 -7.80 19.53
N LYS A 127 17.59 -6.49 19.71
CA LYS A 127 18.65 -5.54 20.05
C LYS A 127 19.14 -5.64 21.50
N GLN A 128 18.43 -6.38 22.35
CA GLN A 128 18.82 -6.56 23.75
C GLN A 128 20.03 -7.51 23.85
N ARG A 129 20.98 -7.21 24.75
CA ARG A 129 22.18 -8.05 24.92
C ARG A 129 21.76 -9.40 25.53
N GLN A 130 22.26 -10.49 24.94
CA GLN A 130 22.00 -11.91 25.29
C GLN A 130 20.65 -12.48 24.82
N CYS A 131 20.43 -12.49 23.50
CA CYS A 131 19.31 -13.16 22.87
C CYS A 131 19.76 -14.48 22.22
N SER A 132 19.13 -15.61 22.57
CA SER A 132 19.28 -16.85 21.79
C SER A 132 18.33 -16.80 20.60
N ILE A 133 18.87 -16.95 19.39
CA ILE A 133 18.11 -16.91 18.14
C ILE A 133 18.21 -18.29 17.49
N PHE A 134 17.05 -18.82 17.12
CA PHE A 134 16.93 -19.99 16.28
C PHE A 134 16.47 -19.58 14.88
N ILE A 135 16.98 -20.25 13.86
CA ILE A 135 16.66 -19.98 12.45
C ILE A 135 16.09 -21.26 11.85
N ASP A 136 14.82 -21.21 11.45
CA ASP A 136 14.16 -22.29 10.72
C ASP A 136 14.07 -21.95 9.22
N ALA A 137 14.80 -22.71 8.39
CA ALA A 137 14.77 -22.59 6.94
C ALA A 137 14.19 -23.86 6.27
N THR A 138 13.29 -24.58 6.96
CA THR A 138 12.68 -25.80 6.41
C THR A 138 11.44 -25.53 5.54
N TYR A 139 10.88 -24.32 5.61
CA TYR A 139 9.63 -23.94 4.94
C TYR A 139 9.81 -23.64 3.44
N ARG A 140 9.29 -24.51 2.59
CA ARG A 140 9.27 -24.31 1.12
C ARG A 140 7.98 -23.69 0.59
N CYS A 141 6.99 -23.45 1.44
CA CYS A 141 5.75 -22.77 1.05
C CYS A 141 6.00 -21.27 0.99
N VAL A 142 6.28 -20.76 -0.20
CA VAL A 142 6.58 -19.35 -0.46
C VAL A 142 5.76 -18.81 -1.62
N PRO A 143 5.47 -17.50 -1.66
CA PRO A 143 4.85 -16.88 -2.82
C PRO A 143 5.73 -17.06 -4.08
N ILE A 144 5.07 -17.01 -5.24
CA ILE A 144 5.74 -17.10 -6.54
C ILE A 144 6.86 -16.04 -6.60
N ARG A 145 8.07 -16.45 -7.03
CA ARG A 145 9.35 -15.69 -7.10
C ARG A 145 10.20 -15.65 -5.82
N PHE A 146 9.77 -16.26 -4.73
CA PHE A 146 10.67 -16.52 -3.59
C PHE A 146 11.23 -17.94 -3.65
N TYR A 147 12.42 -18.13 -3.12
CA TYR A 147 13.11 -19.42 -3.10
C TYR A 147 12.92 -20.17 -1.77
N GLN A 148 12.86 -19.44 -0.66
CA GLN A 148 12.89 -20.00 0.69
C GLN A 148 12.21 -19.05 1.68
N LEU A 149 11.40 -19.59 2.59
CA LEU A 149 10.93 -18.86 3.76
C LEU A 149 11.85 -19.20 4.93
N VAL A 150 12.34 -18.18 5.62
CA VAL A 150 13.15 -18.33 6.83
C VAL A 150 12.41 -17.68 7.98
N ILE A 151 12.17 -18.45 9.04
CA ILE A 151 11.55 -17.97 10.27
C ILE A 151 12.66 -17.77 11.30
N LEU A 152 12.81 -16.55 11.80
CA LEU A 152 13.66 -16.27 12.94
C LEU A 152 12.82 -16.41 14.20
N MET A 153 13.32 -17.15 15.18
CA MET A 153 12.66 -17.30 16.46
C MET A 153 13.59 -16.85 17.57
N LEU A 154 13.07 -16.04 18.49
CA LEU A 154 13.79 -15.53 19.64
C LEU A 154 13.38 -16.31 20.88
N TYR A 155 14.35 -16.81 21.63
CA TYR A 155 14.08 -17.40 22.94
C TYR A 155 13.64 -16.30 23.91
N ASP A 156 12.45 -16.47 24.49
CA ASP A 156 11.89 -15.61 25.53
C ASP A 156 11.99 -16.31 26.89
N PRO A 157 12.88 -15.85 27.80
CA PRO A 157 13.06 -16.49 29.10
C PRO A 157 11.84 -16.41 30.01
N ILE A 158 10.91 -15.48 29.76
CA ILE A 158 9.71 -15.30 30.57
C ILE A 158 8.71 -16.44 30.30
N SER A 159 8.51 -16.77 29.02
CA SER A 159 7.61 -17.86 28.61
C SER A 159 8.29 -19.21 28.45
N ASP A 160 9.63 -19.26 28.48
CA ASP A 160 10.45 -20.45 28.18
C ASP A 160 10.16 -21.05 26.78
N LEU A 161 9.89 -20.16 25.82
CA LEU A 161 9.52 -20.54 24.45
C LEU A 161 10.30 -19.73 23.41
N TYR A 162 10.39 -20.28 22.20
CA TYR A 162 10.86 -19.58 21.02
C TYR A 162 9.68 -18.84 20.35
N LEU A 163 9.76 -17.51 20.32
CA LEU A 163 8.75 -16.65 19.71
C LEU A 163 9.16 -16.32 18.26
N PRO A 164 8.32 -16.56 17.25
CA PRO A 164 8.61 -16.15 15.88
C PRO A 164 8.64 -14.63 15.77
N ILE A 165 9.65 -14.10 15.08
CA ILE A 165 9.87 -12.67 14.83
C ILE A 165 9.54 -12.30 13.40
#